data_AF-A0A955H2J6-F1
#
_entry.id   AF-A0A955H2J6-F1
#
_cell.length_a   1.000
_cell.length_b   1.000
_cell.length_c   1.000
_cell.angle_alpha   90.00
_cell.angle_beta   90.00
_cell.angle_gamma   90.00
#
_symmetry.space_group_name_H-M   'P 1'
#
loop_
_entity.id
_entity.type
_entity.pdbx_description
1 polymer ?
#
loop_
_entity_poly.entity_id
_entity_poly.type
_entity_poly.pdbx_seq_one_letter_code
_entity_poly.pdbx_strand_id
1 'polypeptide(L)' 'MQSPKQLSRGALARRSGVNSETIRYYEKISLLPNPDRSAGGHRLYQEKD' A
#
# COMPACT_ATOMS: atom_id res chain seq x y z
N MET A 1 -3.09 -1.47 21.30
CA MET A 1 -2.14 -2.02 20.30
C MET A 1 -2.88 -2.14 18.97
N GLN A 2 -2.75 -1.16 18.06
CA GLN A 2 -3.33 -1.28 16.72
C GLN A 2 -2.41 -2.16 15.88
N SER A 3 -2.85 -3.38 15.57
CA SER A 3 -2.19 -4.24 14.59
C SER A 3 -2.13 -3.49 13.25
N PRO A 4 -0.97 -3.41 12.56
CA PRO A 4 -0.91 -2.73 11.27
C PRO A 4 -1.84 -3.48 10.31
N LYS A 5 -2.93 -2.81 9.95
CA LYS A 5 -3.91 -3.36 9.01
C LYS A 5 -3.22 -3.41 7.66
N GLN A 6 -2.78 -4.59 7.27
CA GLN A 6 -2.15 -4.81 5.98
C GLN A 6 -3.21 -4.62 4.89
N LEU A 7 -3.12 -3.51 4.16
CA LEU A 7 -4.00 -3.16 3.08
C LEU A 7 -3.42 -3.72 1.78
N SER A 8 -4.29 -4.14 0.87
CA SER A 8 -3.92 -4.32 -0.54
C SER A 8 -3.83 -2.96 -1.21
N ARG A 9 -3.15 -2.86 -2.35
CA ARG A 9 -3.07 -1.60 -3.13
C ARG A 9 -4.44 -1.00 -3.42
N GLY A 10 -5.43 -1.85 -3.72
CA GLY A 10 -6.81 -1.43 -3.95
C GLY A 10 -7.50 -0.92 -2.69
N ALA A 11 -7.23 -1.55 -1.53
CA ALA A 11 -7.76 -1.10 -0.25
C ALA A 11 -7.12 0.23 0.20
N LEU A 12 -5.82 0.40 -0.03
CA LEU A 12 -5.11 1.67 0.20
C LEU A 12 -5.67 2.78 -0.70
N ALA A 13 -5.79 2.51 -2.00
CA ALA A 13 -6.39 3.43 -2.96
C ALA A 13 -7.80 3.88 -2.53
N ARG A 14 -8.68 2.91 -2.19
CA ARG A 14 -10.05 3.20 -1.74
C ARG A 14 -10.09 4.01 -0.46
N ARG A 15 -9.18 3.77 0.48
CA ARG A 15 -9.12 4.49 1.76
C ARG A 15 -8.59 5.92 1.59
N SER A 16 -7.54 6.09 0.79
CA SER A 16 -6.94 7.40 0.54
C SER A 16 -7.71 8.22 -0.50
N GLY A 17 -8.76 7.65 -1.12
CA GLY A 17 -9.55 8.31 -2.15
C GLY A 17 -8.79 8.53 -3.46
N VAL A 18 -7.67 7.83 -3.64
CA VAL A 18 -6.84 7.90 -4.87
C VAL A 18 -7.03 6.66 -5.70
N ASN A 19 -6.62 6.70 -6.97
CA ASN A 19 -6.66 5.50 -7.80
C ASN A 19 -5.47 4.57 -7.48
N SER A 20 -5.63 3.28 -7.73
CA SER A 20 -4.55 2.28 -7.59
C SER A 20 -3.33 2.60 -8.49
N GLU A 21 -3.56 3.33 -9.58
CA GLU A 21 -2.51 3.82 -10.47
C GLU A 21 -1.70 4.96 -9.85
N THR A 22 -2.33 5.82 -9.02
CA THR A 22 -1.65 6.84 -8.22
C THR A 22 -0.71 6.20 -7.20
N ILE A 23 -1.16 5.13 -6.53
CA ILE A 23 -0.30 4.36 -5.61
C ILE A 23 0.89 3.76 -6.38
N ARG A 24 0.65 3.18 -7.56
CA ARG A 24 1.72 2.66 -8.42
C ARG A 24 2.69 3.77 -8.86
N TYR A 25 2.17 4.96 -9.14
CA TYR A 25 2.99 6.12 -9.49
C TYR A 25 3.88 6.53 -8.32
N TYR A 26 3.34 6.60 -7.09
CA TYR A 26 4.10 6.90 -5.88
C TYR A 26 5.18 5.87 -5.57
N GLU A 27 4.92 4.57 -5.79
CA GLU A 27 5.97 3.54 -5.73
C GLU A 27 7.06 3.79 -6.77
N LYS A 28 6.69 4.11 -8.02
CA LYS A 28 7.64 4.31 -9.12
C LYS A 28 8.58 5.48 -8.87
N ILE A 29 8.08 6.55 -8.27
CA ILE A 29 8.89 7.72 -7.91
C ILE A 29 9.58 7.58 -6.54
N SER A 30 9.47 6.42 -5.88
CA SER A 30 10.00 6.16 -4.53
C SER A 30 9.45 7.12 -3.46
N LEU A 31 8.24 7.66 -3.68
CA LEU A 31 7.53 8.48 -2.69
C LEU A 31 6.91 7.60 -1.59
N LEU A 32 6.38 6.43 -1.99
CA LEU A 32 5.96 5.40 -1.05
C LEU A 32 7.10 4.39 -0.87
N PRO A 33 7.37 3.93 0.37
CA PRO A 33 8.30 2.84 0.61
C PRO A 33 7.82 1.60 -0.14
N ASN A 34 8.77 0.78 -0.62
CA ASN A 34 8.42 -0.47 -1.27
C ASN A 34 7.57 -1.31 -0.30
N PRO A 35 6.35 -1.72 -0.68
CA PRO A 35 5.47 -2.43 0.22
C PRO A 35 6.11 -3.77 0.62
N ASP A 36 5.97 -4.11 1.90
CA ASP A 36 6.38 -5.42 2.39
C ASP A 36 5.67 -6.50 1.57
N ARG A 37 6.42 -7.54 1.21
CA ARG A 37 5.85 -8.69 0.53
C ARG A 37 5.45 -9.71 1.58
N SER A 38 4.19 -10.15 1.54
CA SER A 38 3.77 -11.29 2.34
C SER A 38 4.51 -12.55 1.90
N ALA A 39 4.52 -13.58 2.74
CA ALA A 39 5.08 -14.90 2.38
C ALA A 39 4.46 -15.51 1.11
N GLY A 40 3.26 -15.04 0.70
CA GLY A 40 2.60 -15.42 -0.55
C GLY A 40 2.87 -14.50 -1.75
N GLY A 41 3.78 -13.52 -1.63
CA GLY A 41 4.13 -12.60 -2.72
C GLY A 41 3.16 -11.43 -2.93
N HIS A 42 2.21 -11.22 -2.02
CA HIS A 42 1.29 -10.09 -2.09
C HIS A 42 1.91 -8.83 -1.48
N ARG A 43 1.62 -7.66 -2.08
CA ARG A 43 2.04 -6.37 -1.55
C ARG A 43 1.18 -5.98 -0.36
N LEU A 44 1.82 -5.69 0.76
CA LEU A 44 1.21 -5.29 2.01
C LEU A 44 1.55 -3.81 2.25
N TYR A 45 0.52 -2.99 2.35
CA TYR A 45 0.66 -1.59 2.75
C TYR A 45 0.20 -1.46 4.20
N GLN A 46 0.86 -0.63 4.99
CA GLN A 46 0.40 -0.26 6.30
C GLN A 46 -0.64 0.86 6.19
N GLU A 47 -1.45 0.99 7.23
CA GLU A 47 -2.45 2.06 7.33
C GLU A 47 -1.84 3.48 7.34
N LYS A 48 -0.55 3.58 7.67
CA LYS A 48 0.19 4.84 7.78
C LYS A 48 1.05 5.18 6.55
N ASP A 49 1.02 4.35 5.51
CA ASP A 49 1.70 4.60 4.23
C ASP A 49 0.82 5.46 3.32
#